data_AF-A0A3D6CE13-F1
#
_entry.id   AF-A0A3D6CE13-F1
#
_cell.length_a   1.000
_cell.length_b   1.000
_cell.length_c   1.000
_cell.angle_alpha   90.00
_cell.angle_beta   90.00
_cell.angle_gamma   90.00
#
_symmetry.space_group_name_H-M   'P 1'
#
loop_
_entity.id
_entity.type
_entity.pdbx_description
1 polymer ?
#
loop_
_entity_poly.entity_id
_entity_poly.type
_entity_poly.pdbx_seq_one_letter_code
_entity_poly.pdbx_strand_id
1 'polypeptide(L)' 'YYAVNKRIVDLHFPKSTFIIMIKRDDKYIRPGGSTEILPNDVLMVLVDSQEDFAKVISSLQNPSVTTRLGKLKPGL' A
#
# COMPACT_ATOMS: atom_id res chain seq x y z
N TYR A 1 -2.00 -9.13 6.68
CA TYR A 1 -1.52 -7.82 6.17
C TYR A 1 -1.88 -6.74 7.17
N TYR A 2 -0.98 -5.78 7.45
CA TYR A 2 -1.27 -4.60 8.28
C TYR A 2 -2.43 -3.76 7.71
N ALA A 3 -2.61 -3.79 6.39
CA ALA A 3 -3.62 -2.99 5.71
C ALA A 3 -5.08 -3.41 5.93
N VAL A 4 -5.34 -4.61 6.47
CA VAL A 4 -6.71 -5.08 6.69
C VAL A 4 -7.43 -4.17 7.69
N ASN A 5 -8.67 -3.82 7.36
CA ASN A 5 -9.56 -2.93 8.12
C ASN A 5 -9.02 -1.50 8.28
N LYS A 6 -8.20 -1.05 7.33
CA LYS A 6 -7.74 0.34 7.24
C LYS A 6 -8.26 0.99 5.98
N ARG A 7 -8.48 2.30 6.03
CA ARG A 7 -8.82 3.07 4.84
C ARG A 7 -7.58 3.26 3.99
N ILE A 8 -7.76 3.36 2.67
CA ILE A 8 -6.68 3.60 1.71
C ILE A 8 -5.83 4.82 2.11
N VAL A 9 -6.46 5.91 2.56
CA VAL A 9 -5.74 7.13 3.00
C VAL A 9 -4.83 6.91 4.21
N ASP A 10 -5.14 5.95 5.07
CA ASP A 10 -4.36 5.69 6.28
C ASP A 10 -3.11 4.85 6.01
N LEU A 11 -3.00 4.24 4.81
CA LEU A 11 -1.89 3.37 4.41
C LEU A 11 -0.70 4.12 3.83
N HIS A 12 -0.86 5.43 3.56
CA HIS A 12 0.20 6.29 3.06
C HIS A 12 0.93 5.66 1.85
N PHE A 13 0.16 5.19 0.86
CA PHE A 13 0.73 4.68 -0.38
C PHE A 13 1.66 5.72 -1.04
N PRO A 14 2.68 5.28 -1.80
CA PRO A 14 3.50 6.18 -2.59
C PRO A 14 2.64 7.08 -3.48
N LYS A 15 3.03 8.35 -3.64
CA LYS A 15 2.27 9.30 -4.47
C LYS A 15 2.14 8.89 -5.93
N SER A 16 3.07 8.07 -6.44
CA SER A 16 3.05 7.49 -7.79
C SER A 16 2.09 6.30 -7.94
N THR A 17 1.43 5.87 -6.86
CA THR A 17 0.50 4.72 -6.91
C THR A 17 -0.91 5.17 -7.28
N PHE A 18 -1.46 4.57 -8.33
CA PHE A 18 -2.86 4.74 -8.70
C PHE A 18 -3.61 3.40 -8.59
N ILE A 19 -4.52 3.31 -7.62
CA ILE A 19 -5.39 2.13 -7.46
C ILE A 19 -6.55 2.30 -8.42
N ILE A 20 -6.63 1.44 -9.44
CA ILE A 20 -7.66 1.50 -10.46
C ILE A 20 -8.98 0.93 -9.92
N MET A 21 -8.92 -0.28 -9.35
CA MET A 21 -10.08 -1.03 -8.87
C MET A 21 -9.68 -1.97 -7.72
N ILE A 22 -10.67 -2.34 -6.91
CA ILE A 22 -10.59 -3.47 -5.98
C ILE A 22 -11.52 -4.57 -6.49
N LYS A 23 -11.00 -5.79 -6.66
CA LYS A 23 -11.84 -6.98 -6.83
C LYS A 23 -12.15 -7.58 -5.45
N ARG A 24 -13.43 -7.62 -5.09
CA ARG A 24 -13.95 -8.16 -3.83
C ARG A 24 -15.23 -8.95 -4.11
N ASP A 25 -15.30 -10.19 -3.66
CA ASP A 25 -16.47 -11.07 -3.84
C ASP A 25 -16.98 -11.08 -5.30
N ASP A 26 -16.04 -11.24 -6.25
CA ASP A 26 -16.26 -11.19 -7.71
C ASP A 26 -16.90 -9.90 -8.26
N LYS A 27 -16.89 -8.82 -7.48
CA LYS A 27 -17.29 -7.48 -7.89
C LYS A 27 -16.09 -6.55 -8.03
N TYR A 28 -16.22 -5.58 -8.92
CA TYR A 28 -15.24 -4.51 -9.11
C TYR A 28 -15.74 -3.24 -8.43
N ILE A 29 -14.93 -2.73 -7.50
CA ILE A 29 -15.25 -1.55 -6.70
C ILE A 29 -14.28 -0.44 -7.09
N ARG A 30 -14.82 0.76 -7.38
CA ARG A 30 -14.01 1.97 -7.55
C ARG A 30 -13.45 2.38 -6.17
N PRO A 31 -12.13 2.47 -6.00
CA PRO A 31 -11.54 2.90 -4.74
C PRO A 31 -11.69 4.40 -4.54
N GLY A 32 -11.88 4.80 -3.30
CA GLY A 32 -11.76 6.18 -2.82
C GLY A 32 -10.91 6.21 -1.56
N GLY A 33 -10.53 7.40 -1.11
CA GLY A 33 -9.67 7.52 0.06
C GLY A 33 -10.25 6.86 1.32
N SER A 34 -11.57 6.93 1.50
CA SER A 34 -12.30 6.32 2.60
C SER A 34 -12.59 4.82 2.43
N THR A 35 -12.28 4.23 1.27
CA THR A 35 -12.52 2.80 1.04
C THR A 35 -11.65 2.00 2.00
N GLU A 36 -12.29 1.11 2.76
CA GLU A 36 -11.64 0.19 3.67
C GLU A 36 -11.17 -1.06 2.93
N ILE A 37 -9.91 -1.44 3.14
CA ILE A 37 -9.32 -2.69 2.64
C ILE A 37 -9.83 -3.84 3.51
N LEU A 38 -10.48 -4.83 2.89
CA LEU A 38 -10.99 -6.01 3.58
C LEU A 38 -10.12 -7.25 3.28
N PRO A 39 -10.23 -8.32 4.10
CA PRO A 39 -9.59 -9.58 3.78
C PRO A 39 -9.96 -10.07 2.38
N ASN A 40 -8.99 -10.63 1.67
CA ASN A 40 -9.13 -11.19 0.32
C ASN A 40 -9.39 -10.16 -0.80
N ASP A 41 -9.33 -8.86 -0.51
CA ASP A 41 -9.30 -7.85 -1.56
C ASP A 41 -8.12 -8.06 -2.50
N VAL A 42 -8.38 -7.97 -3.80
CA VAL A 42 -7.33 -7.88 -4.81
C VAL A 42 -7.30 -6.46 -5.34
N LEU A 43 -6.19 -5.76 -5.07
CA LEU A 43 -5.97 -4.38 -5.51
C LEU A 43 -5.32 -4.40 -6.90
N MET A 44 -5.93 -3.72 -7.86
CA MET A 44 -5.32 -3.46 -9.17
C MET A 44 -4.67 -2.08 -9.14
N VAL A 45 -3.35 -2.02 -9.30
CA VAL A 45 -2.57 -0.79 -9.15
C VAL A 45 -1.71 -0.51 -10.39
N LEU A 46 -1.58 0.77 -10.74
CA LEU A 46 -0.54 1.28 -11.62
C LEU A 46 0.55 1.95 -10.78
N VAL A 47 1.80 1.69 -11.16
CA VAL A 47 2.99 2.26 -10.56
C VAL A 47 4.03 2.50 -11.66
N ASP A 48 4.87 3.50 -11.48
CA ASP A 48 5.84 3.92 -12.50
C ASP A 48 7.09 3.03 -12.55
N SER A 49 7.34 2.25 -11.49
CA SER A 49 8.53 1.41 -11.38
C SER A 49 8.34 0.20 -10.46
N GLN A 50 9.25 -0.77 -10.59
CA GLN A 50 9.32 -1.93 -9.70
C GLN A 50 9.64 -1.53 -8.24
N GLU A 51 10.40 -0.45 -8.04
CA GLU A 51 10.70 0.07 -6.71
C GLU A 51 9.43 0.61 -6.03
N ASP A 52 8.60 1.33 -6.77
CA ASP A 52 7.33 1.83 -6.26
C ASP A 52 6.35 0.70 -5.96
N PHE A 53 6.35 -0.37 -6.76
CA PHE A 53 5.62 -1.59 -6.43
C PHE A 53 6.05 -2.17 -5.07
N ALA A 54 7.36 -2.25 -4.80
CA ALA A 54 7.86 -2.74 -3.52
C ALA A 54 7.45 -1.85 -2.34
N LYS A 55 7.38 -0.52 -2.54
CA LYS A 55 6.86 0.41 -1.53
C LYS A 55 5.37 0.19 -1.26
N VAL A 56 4.56 -0.07 -2.30
CA VAL A 56 3.15 -0.44 -2.15
C VAL A 56 3.00 -1.70 -1.30
N ILE A 57 3.76 -2.76 -1.59
CA ILE A 57 3.72 -4.00 -0.80
C ILE A 57 4.12 -3.73 0.67
N SER A 58 5.10 -2.85 0.89
CA SER A 58 5.53 -2.45 2.23
C SER A 58 4.40 -1.76 3.01
N SER A 59 3.66 -0.86 2.37
CA SER A 59 2.46 -0.22 2.95
C SER A 59 1.38 -1.23 3.35
N LEU A 60 1.30 -2.37 2.66
CA LEU A 60 0.34 -3.44 2.99
C LEU A 60 0.79 -4.32 4.16
N GLN A 61 2.10 -4.53 4.34
CA GLN A 61 2.63 -5.53 5.27
C GLN A 61 3.00 -4.96 6.65
N ASN A 62 3.66 -3.79 6.75
CA ASN A 62 3.99 -3.12 8.02
C ASN A 62 4.69 -1.75 7.77
N PRO A 63 4.11 -0.59 8.13
CA PRO A 63 4.77 0.71 7.94
C PRO A 63 5.97 0.95 8.88
N SER A 64 6.14 0.15 9.94
CA SER A 64 7.14 0.38 10.99
C SER A 64 8.59 0.01 10.60
N VAL A 65 8.80 -0.58 9.41
CA VAL A 65 10.10 -1.13 9.01
C VAL A 65 10.90 -0.20 8.08
N THR A 66 10.22 0.64 7.27
CA THR A 66 10.91 1.50 6.28
C THR A 66 11.70 2.64 6.92
N THR A 67 11.41 3.04 8.17
CA THR A 67 12.16 4.11 8.87
C THR A 67 13.52 3.65 9.44
N ARG A 68 13.78 2.33 9.57
CA ARG A 68 15.01 1.84 10.21
C ARG A 68 16.20 1.63 9.26
N LEU A 69 16.00 1.56 7.94
CA LEU A 69 17.11 1.42 6.98
C LEU A 69 17.87 2.73 6.70
N GLY A 70 17.40 3.88 7.19
CA GLY A 70 18.01 5.20 6.96
C GLY A 70 18.91 5.75 8.07
N LYS A 71 19.23 4.97 9.13
CA LYS A 71 20.12 5.42 10.22
C LYS A 71 21.26 4.43 10.48
N LEU A 72 22.08 4.16 9.47
CA LEU A 72 23.49 3.86 9.71
C LEU A 72 24.23 5.19 9.61
N LYS A 73 24.60 5.75 10.77
CA LYS A 73 25.54 6.87 10.84
C LYS A 73 26.87 6.39 10.25
N PRO A 74 27.48 7.09 9.28
CA PRO A 74 28.89 6.88 8.99
C PRO A 74 29.67 7.49 10.16
N GLY A 75 30.42 6.66 10.88
CA GLY A 75 31.29 7.10 11.96
C GLY A 75 31.08 6.33 13.27
N LEU A 76 31.65 5.12 13.32
CA LEU A 76 32.58 4.74 14.37
C LEU A 76 33.76 4.04 13.71
#